data_AF-A0A7S2YL06-F1
#
_entry.id   AF-A0A7S2YL06-F1
#
_cell.length_a   1.000
_cell.length_b   1.000
_cell.length_c   1.000
_cell.angle_alpha   90.00
_cell.angle_beta   90.00
_cell.angle_gamma   90.00
#
_symmetry.space_group_name_H-M   'P 1'
#
loop_
_entity.id
_entity.type
_entity.pdbx_description
1 polymer ?
#
loop_
_entity_poly.entity_id
_entity_poly.type
_entity_poly.pdbx_seq_one_letter_code
_entity_poly.pdbx_strand_id
1 'polypeptide(L)'
;MDSKESGDTERVLGHHVNPNFYGMIDQLVASRGKFFFGCWQSTFSGYINRLRGYHSQRHKEPGYEKGDLRTSFHYSPKGHFDDMRKYYPVRKPFYAREFPTAWRLLNHDTEDTPALIVG
;
A
#
# COMPACT_ATOMS: atom_id res chain seq x y z
N MET A 1 -10.00 17.40 -8.31
CA MET A 1 -11.18 16.54 -8.47
C MET A 1 -12.13 17.28 -9.37
N ASP A 2 -12.63 16.64 -10.42
CA ASP A 2 -13.59 17.27 -11.31
C ASP A 2 -14.88 17.57 -10.54
N SER A 3 -15.61 18.65 -10.87
CA SER A 3 -16.80 19.07 -10.12
C SER A 3 -17.92 18.02 -10.15
N LYS A 4 -17.87 17.13 -11.14
CA LYS A 4 -18.77 15.98 -11.28
C LYS A 4 -18.43 14.85 -10.30
N GLU A 5 -17.14 14.51 -10.14
CA GLU A 5 -16.69 13.48 -9.20
C GLU A 5 -16.96 13.89 -7.75
N SER A 6 -16.76 15.16 -7.40
CA SER A 6 -17.05 15.63 -6.04
C SER A 6 -18.53 15.47 -5.67
N GLY A 7 -19.44 15.66 -6.63
CA GLY A 7 -20.88 15.48 -6.41
C GLY A 7 -21.28 14.02 -6.21
N ASP A 8 -20.64 13.09 -6.93
CA ASP A 8 -20.88 11.65 -6.76
C ASP A 8 -20.32 11.14 -5.42
N THR A 9 -19.14 11.61 -5.01
CA THR A 9 -18.57 11.26 -3.69
C THR A 9 -19.44 11.80 -2.55
N GLU A 10 -19.92 13.04 -2.68
CA GLU A 10 -20.81 13.67 -1.70
C GLU A 10 -22.17 12.97 -1.62
N ARG A 11 -22.68 12.44 -2.73
CA ARG A 11 -23.88 11.60 -2.74
C ARG A 11 -23.72 10.31 -1.92
N VAL A 12 -22.54 9.70 -1.95
CA VAL A 12 -22.26 8.43 -1.24
C VAL A 12 -21.90 8.64 0.21
N LEU A 13 -21.07 9.64 0.51
CA LEU A 13 -20.55 9.90 1.86
C LEU A 13 -21.42 10.87 2.67
N GLY A 14 -22.24 11.67 1.99
CA GLY A 14 -23.09 12.72 2.57
C GLY A 14 -22.35 14.05 2.79
N HIS A 15 -23.11 15.15 2.76
CA HIS A 15 -22.64 16.53 2.90
C HIS A 15 -21.90 16.86 4.21
N HIS A 16 -21.93 15.96 5.20
CA HIS A 16 -21.29 16.16 6.51
C HIS A 16 -19.83 15.71 6.52
N VAL A 17 -19.35 15.01 5.49
CA VAL A 17 -17.96 14.58 5.39
C VAL A 17 -17.15 15.68 4.72
N ASN A 18 -16.09 16.14 5.40
CA ASN A 18 -15.20 17.16 4.84
C ASN A 18 -14.47 16.60 3.59
N PRO A 19 -14.56 17.28 2.42
CA PRO A 19 -13.96 16.82 1.18
C PRO A 19 -12.45 16.56 1.23
N ASN A 20 -11.73 17.20 2.16
CA ASN A 20 -10.30 16.95 2.37
C ASN A 20 -10.01 15.50 2.81
N PHE A 21 -11.00 14.77 3.33
CA PHE A 21 -10.86 13.37 3.71
C PHE A 21 -11.17 12.40 2.57
N TYR A 22 -11.73 12.83 1.44
CA TYR A 22 -12.12 11.93 0.35
C TYR A 22 -10.93 11.10 -0.14
N GLY A 23 -9.77 11.73 -0.33
CA GLY A 23 -8.54 11.01 -0.70
C GLY A 23 -8.06 10.01 0.37
N MET A 24 -8.27 10.29 1.65
CA MET A 24 -7.92 9.36 2.73
C MET A 24 -8.88 8.16 2.77
N ILE A 25 -10.17 8.40 2.52
CA ILE A 25 -11.19 7.37 2.42
C ILE A 25 -10.90 6.46 1.22
N ASP A 26 -10.55 7.03 0.07
CA ASP A 26 -10.17 6.27 -1.12
C ASP A 26 -9.00 5.33 -0.86
N GLN A 27 -7.98 5.79 -0.12
CA GLN A 27 -6.85 4.96 0.25
C GLN A 27 -7.28 3.76 1.11
N LEU A 28 -8.16 3.99 2.09
CA LEU A 28 -8.70 2.93 2.95
C LEU A 28 -9.51 1.92 2.14
N VAL A 29 -10.43 2.40 1.30
CA VAL A 29 -11.28 1.53 0.47
C VAL A 29 -10.43 0.73 -0.53
N ALA A 30 -9.53 1.39 -1.26
CA ALA A 30 -8.65 0.74 -2.24
C ALA A 30 -7.70 -0.30 -1.59
N SER A 31 -7.26 -0.07 -0.36
CA SER A 31 -6.41 -1.03 0.35
C SER A 31 -7.13 -2.33 0.73
N ARG A 32 -8.46 -2.35 0.75
CA ARG A 32 -9.27 -3.53 1.08
C ARG A 32 -9.73 -4.33 -0.15
N GLY A 33 -9.54 -3.80 -1.36
CA GLY A 33 -9.92 -4.47 -2.60
C GLY A 33 -9.21 -5.82 -2.80
N LYS A 34 -9.86 -6.79 -3.46
CA LYS A 34 -9.25 -8.10 -3.77
C LYS A 34 -8.01 -7.97 -4.64
N PHE A 35 -8.07 -7.08 -5.62
CA PHE A 35 -6.95 -6.68 -6.48
C PHE A 35 -6.82 -5.16 -6.47
N PHE A 36 -5.59 -4.67 -6.61
CA PHE A 36 -5.29 -3.24 -6.68
C PHE A 36 -4.41 -2.96 -7.89
N PHE A 37 -4.75 -1.92 -8.65
CA PHE A 37 -3.97 -1.42 -9.79
C PHE A 37 -3.61 0.04 -9.52
N GLY A 38 -2.34 0.29 -9.17
CA GLY A 38 -1.81 1.61 -8.87
C GLY A 38 -0.98 2.20 -10.01
N CYS A 39 -0.41 3.38 -9.76
CA CYS A 39 0.52 4.04 -10.66
C CYS A 39 1.95 3.95 -10.09
N TRP A 40 2.93 3.59 -10.93
CA TRP A 40 4.33 3.62 -10.53
C TRP A 40 4.78 5.05 -10.20
N GLN A 41 5.59 5.22 -9.14
CA GLN A 41 6.03 6.52 -8.60
C GLN A 41 4.95 7.42 -7.97
N SER A 42 3.71 6.94 -7.79
CA SER A 42 2.68 7.67 -7.04
C SER A 42 2.81 7.42 -5.53
N THR A 43 3.01 8.48 -4.74
CA THR A 43 3.00 8.38 -3.26
C THR A 43 1.63 7.97 -2.72
N PHE A 44 0.55 8.34 -3.41
CA PHE A 44 -0.82 7.93 -3.10
C PHE A 44 -0.98 6.41 -3.26
N SER A 45 -0.53 5.85 -4.39
CA SER A 45 -0.54 4.39 -4.61
C SER A 45 0.45 3.66 -3.69
N GLY A 46 1.58 4.28 -3.38
CA GLY A 46 2.56 3.77 -2.42
C GLY A 46 1.95 3.58 -1.03
N TYR A 47 1.22 4.58 -0.54
CA TYR A 47 0.52 4.47 0.75
C TYR A 47 -0.57 3.39 0.75
N ILE A 48 -1.34 3.25 -0.33
CA ILE A 48 -2.30 2.14 -0.47
C ILE A 48 -1.57 0.78 -0.38
N ASN A 49 -0.43 0.61 -1.04
CA ASN A 49 0.35 -0.62 -0.91
C ASN A 49 0.84 -0.87 0.50
N ARG A 50 1.22 0.17 1.24
CA ARG A 50 1.61 0.03 2.65
C ARG A 50 0.46 -0.56 3.48
N LEU A 51 -0.75 -0.03 3.33
CA LEU A 51 -1.94 -0.53 4.01
C LEU A 51 -2.26 -1.98 3.59
N ARG A 52 -2.17 -2.29 2.29
CA ARG A 52 -2.32 -3.67 1.78
C ARG A 52 -1.28 -4.62 2.37
N GLY A 53 -0.03 -4.17 2.48
CA GLY A 53 1.08 -4.88 3.11
C GLY A 53 0.79 -5.21 4.57
N TYR A 54 0.30 -4.23 5.32
CA TYR A 54 -0.10 -4.40 6.71
C TYR A 54 -1.21 -5.45 6.86
N HIS A 55 -2.24 -5.40 6.00
CA HIS A 55 -3.29 -6.42 5.98
C HIS A 55 -2.74 -7.80 5.60
N SER A 56 -1.86 -7.89 4.60
CA SER A 56 -1.22 -9.15 4.21
C SER A 56 -0.48 -9.82 5.38
N GLN A 57 0.27 -9.05 6.19
CA GLN A 57 0.90 -9.56 7.40
C GLN A 57 -0.12 -10.10 8.42
N ARG A 58 -1.14 -9.29 8.74
CA ARG A 58 -2.14 -9.63 9.75
C ARG A 58 -2.93 -10.89 9.38
N HIS A 59 -3.22 -11.07 8.10
CA HIS A 59 -4.03 -12.18 7.58
C HIS A 59 -3.18 -13.38 7.13
N LYS A 60 -1.84 -13.30 7.22
CA LYS A 60 -0.90 -14.34 6.76
C LYS A 60 -1.15 -14.75 5.31
N GLU A 61 -1.40 -13.77 4.44
CA GLU A 61 -1.66 -13.98 3.02
C GLU A 61 -0.45 -14.61 2.31
N PRO A 62 -0.63 -15.37 1.20
CA PRO A 62 0.48 -16.02 0.52
C PRO A 62 1.61 -15.05 0.12
N GLY A 63 2.79 -15.23 0.68
CA GLY A 63 3.96 -14.35 0.48
C GLY A 63 4.21 -13.34 1.61
N TYR A 64 3.39 -13.32 2.66
CA TYR A 64 3.53 -12.40 3.79
C TYR A 64 4.93 -12.46 4.44
N GLU A 65 5.54 -13.64 4.57
CA GLU A 65 6.86 -13.80 5.19
C GLU A 65 7.96 -12.96 4.54
N LYS A 66 7.85 -12.75 3.22
CA LYS A 66 8.76 -11.92 2.41
C LYS A 66 8.24 -10.50 2.21
N GLY A 67 7.00 -10.25 2.63
CA GLY A 67 6.28 -9.00 2.39
C GLY A 67 5.82 -8.85 0.94
N ASP A 68 5.63 -9.95 0.22
CA ASP A 68 5.19 -9.94 -1.18
C ASP A 68 3.68 -9.60 -1.26
N LEU A 69 3.33 -8.73 -2.22
CA LEU A 69 1.96 -8.28 -2.49
C LEU A 69 1.47 -8.78 -3.84
N ARG A 70 1.12 -10.07 -3.90
CA ARG A 70 0.73 -10.74 -5.16
C ARG A 70 -0.51 -10.17 -5.84
N THR A 71 -1.34 -9.42 -5.10
CA THR A 71 -2.58 -8.81 -5.59
C THR A 71 -2.47 -7.31 -5.86
N SER A 72 -1.26 -6.74 -5.73
CA SER A 72 -0.97 -5.34 -6.08
C SER A 72 -0.21 -5.27 -7.40
N PHE A 73 -0.80 -4.56 -8.36
CA PHE A 73 -0.26 -4.34 -9.70
C PHE A 73 -0.06 -2.84 -9.93
N HIS A 74 0.86 -2.49 -10.84
CA HIS A 74 1.13 -1.09 -11.16
C HIS A 74 1.26 -0.91 -12.65
N TYR A 75 0.73 0.21 -13.14
CA TYR A 75 1.11 0.73 -14.44
C TYR A 75 2.56 1.21 -14.36
N SER A 76 3.45 0.49 -15.01
CA SER A 76 4.90 0.73 -14.98
C SER A 76 5.51 0.52 -16.37
N PRO A 77 6.63 1.17 -16.70
CA PRO A 77 7.39 0.85 -17.89
C PRO A 77 7.81 -0.63 -17.92
N LYS A 78 8.09 -1.13 -19.13
CA LYS A 78 8.53 -2.51 -19.34
C LYS A 78 9.75 -2.82 -18.44
N GLY A 79 9.66 -3.87 -17.64
CA GLY A 79 10.72 -4.29 -16.71
C GLY A 79 10.48 -3.93 -15.24
N HIS A 80 9.57 -2.99 -14.94
CA HIS A 80 9.30 -2.53 -13.57
C HIS A 80 7.99 -3.07 -12.96
N PHE A 81 7.32 -3.97 -13.66
CA PHE A 81 6.00 -4.50 -13.26
C PHE A 81 6.02 -5.21 -11.90
N ASP A 82 7.12 -5.92 -11.65
CA ASP A 82 7.30 -6.72 -10.44
C ASP A 82 7.87 -5.91 -9.27
N ASP A 83 8.39 -4.71 -9.53
CA ASP A 83 9.17 -3.97 -8.56
C ASP A 83 8.33 -3.69 -7.32
N MET A 84 7.08 -3.28 -7.49
CA MET A 84 6.19 -2.90 -6.39
C MET A 84 5.54 -4.09 -5.66
N ARG A 85 5.64 -5.31 -6.21
CA ARG A 85 4.96 -6.51 -5.67
C ARG A 85 5.88 -7.44 -4.89
N LYS A 86 7.18 -7.40 -5.19
CA LYS A 86 8.20 -8.27 -4.59
C LYS A 86 9.03 -7.53 -3.56
N TYR A 87 9.64 -8.30 -2.67
CA TYR A 87 10.70 -7.77 -1.81
C TYR A 87 11.79 -7.05 -2.62
N TYR A 88 12.09 -5.83 -2.17
CA TYR A 88 13.18 -5.02 -2.68
C TYR A 88 13.78 -4.24 -1.51
N PRO A 89 15.12 -4.19 -1.39
CA PRO A 89 15.78 -3.46 -0.31
C PRO A 89 15.52 -1.95 -0.42
N VAL A 90 15.44 -1.27 0.72
CA VAL A 90 15.23 0.17 0.77
C VAL A 90 16.35 0.89 0.02
N ARG A 91 15.99 1.64 -1.03
CA ARG A 91 16.96 2.40 -1.86
C ARG A 91 16.37 3.75 -2.24
N LYS A 92 17.23 4.76 -2.32
CA LYS A 92 16.83 6.07 -2.85
C LYS A 92 16.50 5.95 -4.36
N PRO A 93 15.55 6.74 -4.87
CA PRO A 93 14.69 7.69 -4.14
C PRO A 93 13.53 7.02 -3.40
N PHE A 94 13.28 7.43 -2.14
CA PHE A 94 12.29 6.78 -1.26
C PHE A 94 10.84 6.95 -1.71
N TYR A 95 10.52 8.01 -2.46
CA TYR A 95 9.15 8.26 -2.94
C TYR A 95 8.77 7.44 -4.17
N ALA A 96 9.75 6.89 -4.90
CA ALA A 96 9.48 6.25 -6.19
C ALA A 96 8.79 4.89 -6.04
N ARG A 97 8.86 4.29 -4.86
CA ARG A 97 8.25 3.00 -4.57
C ARG A 97 8.06 2.82 -3.07
N GLU A 98 7.12 1.96 -2.73
CA GLU A 98 6.99 1.48 -1.35
C GLU A 98 7.86 0.22 -1.16
N PHE A 99 8.34 0.00 0.07
CA PHE A 99 9.23 -1.09 0.43
C PHE A 99 8.57 -1.98 1.47
N PRO A 100 8.70 -3.32 1.39
CA PRO A 100 8.07 -4.19 2.37
C PRO A 100 8.54 -3.99 3.82
N THR A 101 9.69 -3.37 4.02
CA THR A 101 10.14 -2.88 5.34
C THR A 101 9.12 -1.98 6.03
N ALA A 102 8.24 -1.30 5.29
CA ALA A 102 7.21 -0.41 5.84
C ALA A 102 6.01 -1.15 6.47
N TRP A 103 5.89 -2.47 6.30
CA TRP A 103 4.79 -3.25 6.86
C TRP A 103 5.20 -4.60 7.45
N ARG A 104 6.32 -5.18 7.02
CA ARG A 104 6.84 -6.45 7.53
C ARG A 104 7.33 -6.28 8.97
N LEU A 105 7.00 -7.24 9.84
CA LEU A 105 7.40 -7.27 11.27
C LEU A 105 6.90 -6.10 12.13
N LEU A 106 5.93 -5.32 11.65
CA LEU A 106 5.47 -4.12 12.36
C LEU A 106 4.75 -4.45 13.69
N ASN A 107 4.14 -5.64 13.77
CA ASN A 107 3.44 -6.17 14.94
C ASN A 107 4.24 -7.31 15.62
N HIS A 108 5.53 -7.41 15.35
CA HIS A 108 6.35 -8.46 15.94
C HIS A 108 6.81 -7.98 17.32
N ASP A 109 6.34 -8.64 18.37
CA ASP A 109 6.74 -8.32 19.74
C ASP A 109 8.23 -8.65 19.94
N THR A 110 8.87 -7.93 20.87
CA THR A 110 10.32 -8.04 21.10
C THR A 110 10.79 -9.43 21.51
N GLU A 111 9.89 -10.29 21.98
CA GLU A 111 10.22 -11.64 22.45
C GLU A 111 10.34 -12.68 21.32
N ASP A 112 9.81 -12.41 20.13
CA ASP A 112 9.86 -13.36 19.01
C ASP A 112 11.12 -13.22 18.13
N THR A 113 12.03 -12.28 18.43
CA THR A 113 13.15 -11.95 17.52
C THR A 113 14.32 -12.93 17.69
N PRO A 114 14.65 -13.82 16.73
CA PRO A 114 15.97 -14.43 16.70
C PRO A 114 16.98 -13.32 16.40
N ALA A 115 17.95 -13.16 17.30
CA ALA A 115 19.02 -12.15 17.25
C ALA A 115 19.81 -12.21 15.93
N LEU A 116 19.36 -11.49 14.90
CA LEU A 116 19.99 -11.53 13.57
C LEU A 116 19.90 -10.20 12.82
N ILE A 117 20.08 -9.05 13.49
CA ILE A 117 20.49 -7.81 12.81
C ILE A 117 21.40 -7.00 13.74
N VAL A 118 22.61 -7.50 13.98
CA VAL A 118 23.78 -6.67 14.29
C VAL A 118 24.93 -7.20 13.44
N GLY A 119 25.24 -6.49 12.37
CA GLY A 119 26.32 -6.77 11.43
C GLY A 119 26.58 -5.54 10.59
#